data_AF-A0A2G6IED7-F1
#
_entry.id   AF-A0A2G6IED7-F1
#
_cell.length_a   1.000
_cell.length_b   1.000
_cell.length_c   1.000
_cell.angle_alpha   90.00
_cell.angle_beta   90.00
_cell.angle_gamma   90.00
#
_symmetry.space_group_name_H-M   'P 1'
#
loop_
_entity.id
_entity.type
_entity.pdbx_description
1 polymer ?
#
loop_
_entity_poly.entity_id
_entity_poly.type
_entity_poly.pdbx_seq_one_letter_code
_entity_poly.pdbx_strand_id
1 'polypeptide(L)'
;MSENAEVIGLKALAWLIGHEELGPVFLGSSGASVENLRETAQDPATLTSVLSFLTMDDAWVREFCDAHDLAYDAPMRALHALPGGAPVHWT
;
A
#
# COMPACT_ATOMS: atom_id res chain seq x y z
N MET A 1 -2.94 -11.88 13.57
CA MET A 1 -3.52 -10.53 13.35
C MET A 1 -2.75 -9.72 12.28
N SER A 2 -1.91 -10.35 11.46
CA SER A 2 -1.27 -9.73 10.28
C SER A 2 -1.94 -10.15 8.98
N GLU A 3 -2.61 -11.32 8.93
CA GLU A 3 -3.36 -11.78 7.73
C GLU A 3 -4.33 -10.73 7.19
N ASN A 4 -5.06 -10.03 8.07
CA ASN A 4 -5.95 -8.95 7.64
C ASN A 4 -5.20 -7.73 7.09
N ALA A 5 -4.03 -7.42 7.65
CA ALA A 5 -3.17 -6.33 7.18
C ALA A 5 -2.54 -6.65 5.82
N GLU A 6 -2.12 -7.89 5.61
CA GLU A 6 -1.61 -8.39 4.34
C GLU A 6 -2.69 -8.31 3.25
N VAL A 7 -3.93 -8.71 3.58
CA VAL A 7 -5.08 -8.57 2.67
C VAL A 7 -5.35 -7.11 2.32
N ILE A 8 -5.30 -6.20 3.29
CA ILE A 8 -5.49 -4.76 3.04
C ILE A 8 -4.36 -4.22 2.16
N GLY A 9 -3.11 -4.60 2.42
CA GLY A 9 -1.96 -4.22 1.59
C GLY A 9 -2.09 -4.72 0.16
N LEU A 10 -2.50 -5.98 -0.04
CA LEU A 10 -2.73 -6.55 -1.37
C LEU A 10 -3.85 -5.84 -2.13
N LYS A 11 -4.94 -5.50 -1.44
CA LYS A 11 -6.03 -4.69 -2.02
C LYS A 11 -5.51 -3.31 -2.43
N ALA A 12 -4.74 -2.65 -1.58
CA ALA A 12 -4.14 -1.34 -1.88
C ALA A 12 -3.20 -1.42 -3.09
N LEU A 13 -2.39 -2.48 -3.19
CA LEU A 13 -1.50 -2.71 -4.33
C LEU A 13 -2.28 -2.90 -5.62
N ALA A 14 -3.33 -3.73 -5.60
CA ALA A 14 -4.18 -3.97 -6.76
C ALA A 14 -4.92 -2.70 -7.20
N TRP A 15 -5.46 -1.94 -6.26
CA TRP A 15 -6.11 -0.66 -6.51
C TRP A 15 -5.15 0.35 -7.15
N LEU A 16 -3.95 0.46 -6.60
CA LEU A 16 -2.95 1.42 -7.04
C LEU A 16 -2.36 1.08 -8.43
N ILE A 17 -2.11 -0.19 -8.73
CA ILE A 17 -1.70 -0.62 -10.09
C ILE A 17 -2.83 -0.40 -11.11
N GLY A 18 -4.09 -0.50 -10.68
CA GLY A 18 -5.25 -0.19 -11.51
C GLY A 18 -5.51 1.30 -11.73
N HIS A 19 -4.81 2.18 -11.00
CA HIS A 19 -5.02 3.63 -11.05
C HIS A 19 -4.01 4.27 -12.00
N GLU A 20 -4.47 4.75 -13.17
CA GLU A 20 -3.60 5.27 -14.24
C GLU A 20 -2.73 6.46 -13.81
N GLU A 21 -3.21 7.26 -12.84
CA GLU A 21 -2.48 8.42 -12.31
C GLU A 21 -1.57 8.08 -11.13
N LEU A 22 -2.00 7.21 -10.20
CA LEU A 22 -1.25 6.92 -8.98
C LEU A 22 -0.23 5.80 -9.16
N GLY A 23 -0.52 4.83 -10.02
CA GLY A 23 0.40 3.76 -10.39
C GLY A 23 1.79 4.28 -10.81
N PRO A 24 1.90 5.14 -11.83
CA PRO A 24 3.21 5.68 -12.24
C PRO A 24 3.87 6.56 -11.18
N VAL A 25 3.11 7.29 -10.36
CA VAL A 25 3.66 8.10 -9.25
C VAL A 25 4.29 7.21 -8.18
N PHE A 26 3.60 6.14 -7.79
CA PHE A 26 4.13 5.16 -6.84
C PHE A 26 5.38 4.46 -7.38
N LEU A 27 5.36 4.01 -8.65
CA LEU A 27 6.54 3.38 -9.28
C LEU A 27 7.73 4.34 -9.32
N GLY A 28 7.48 5.61 -9.66
CA GLY A 28 8.50 6.66 -9.63
C GLY A 28 9.04 6.96 -8.24
N SER A 29 8.19 6.93 -7.21
CA SER A 29 8.57 7.23 -5.82
C SER A 29 9.24 6.04 -5.11
N SER A 30 8.80 4.82 -5.38
CA SER A 30 9.32 3.60 -4.74
C SER A 30 10.56 3.04 -5.46
N GLY A 31 10.80 3.44 -6.71
CA GLY A 31 11.82 2.85 -7.57
C GLY A 31 11.52 1.41 -7.98
N ALA A 32 10.32 0.89 -7.67
CA ALA A 32 9.89 -0.43 -8.05
C ALA A 32 9.37 -0.46 -9.49
N SER A 33 9.46 -1.62 -10.13
CA SER A 33 8.82 -1.90 -11.42
C SER A 33 7.58 -2.76 -11.21
N VAL A 34 6.62 -2.72 -12.14
CA VAL A 34 5.40 -3.53 -12.08
C VAL A 34 5.70 -5.03 -11.96
N GLU A 35 6.75 -5.49 -12.66
CA GLU A 35 7.22 -6.87 -12.58
C GLU A 35 7.72 -7.21 -11.17
N ASN A 36 8.59 -6.36 -10.61
CA ASN A 36 9.09 -6.51 -9.25
C ASN A 36 7.96 -6.54 -8.21
N LEU A 37 7.00 -5.62 -8.32
CA LEU A 37 5.83 -5.57 -7.42
C LEU A 37 4.97 -6.84 -7.51
N ARG A 38 4.89 -7.46 -8.69
CA ARG A 38 4.16 -8.72 -8.85
C ARG A 38 4.91 -9.87 -8.18
N GLU A 39 6.23 -9.91 -8.29
CA GLU A 39 7.07 -10.94 -7.65
C GLU A 39 7.09 -10.78 -6.13
N THR A 40 7.07 -9.55 -5.63
CA THR A 40 7.12 -9.22 -4.21
C THR A 40 5.74 -8.87 -3.62
N ALA A 41 4.65 -9.16 -4.31
CA ALA A 41 3.30 -8.79 -3.86
C ALA A 41 2.92 -9.41 -2.50
N GLN A 42 3.48 -10.59 -2.18
CA GLN A 42 3.28 -11.27 -0.91
C GLN A 42 4.31 -10.86 0.16
N ASP A 43 5.27 -10.01 -0.19
CA ASP A 43 6.31 -9.57 0.72
C ASP A 43 5.79 -8.43 1.62
N PRO A 44 5.88 -8.56 2.96
CA PRO A 44 5.36 -7.57 3.88
C PRO A 44 6.04 -6.20 3.73
N ALA A 45 7.29 -6.09 3.27
CA ALA A 45 7.95 -4.81 3.04
C ALA A 45 7.38 -4.09 1.81
N THR A 46 7.01 -4.86 0.77
CA THR A 46 6.28 -4.32 -0.40
C THR A 46 4.92 -3.78 0.02
N LEU A 47 4.14 -4.58 0.77
CA LEU A 47 2.83 -4.16 1.27
C LEU A 47 2.92 -2.94 2.19
N THR A 48 3.95 -2.88 3.04
CA THR A 48 4.25 -1.72 3.90
C THR A 48 4.51 -0.47 3.06
N SER A 49 5.28 -0.59 1.97
CA SER A 49 5.61 0.54 1.09
C SER A 49 4.38 1.07 0.35
N VAL A 50 3.51 0.17 -0.12
CA VAL A 50 2.23 0.51 -0.75
C VAL A 50 1.31 1.24 0.23
N LEU A 51 1.14 0.68 1.44
CA LEU A 51 0.30 1.29 2.46
C LEU A 51 0.88 2.63 2.92
N SER A 52 2.19 2.75 3.08
CA SER A 52 2.86 4.00 3.44
C SER A 52 2.61 5.08 2.40
N PHE A 53 2.72 4.75 1.11
CA PHE A 53 2.41 5.67 0.02
C PHE A 53 0.93 6.07 0.02
N LEU A 54 0.03 5.11 0.17
CA LEU A 54 -1.41 5.37 0.25
C LEU A 54 -1.74 6.30 1.42
N THR A 55 -1.15 6.08 2.59
CA THR A 55 -1.35 6.91 3.80
C THR A 55 -0.66 8.27 3.73
N MET A 56 0.04 8.59 2.65
CA MET A 56 0.70 9.89 2.48
C MET A 56 -0.29 11.01 2.15
N ASP A 57 -1.44 10.67 1.57
CA ASP A 57 -2.51 11.62 1.24
C ASP A 57 -3.89 11.09 1.69
N ASP A 58 -4.58 11.87 2.52
CA ASP A 58 -5.92 11.53 3.02
C ASP A 58 -6.98 11.41 1.92
N ALA A 59 -6.79 12.01 0.75
CA ALA A 59 -7.70 11.81 -0.38
C ALA A 59 -7.60 10.36 -0.89
N TRP A 60 -6.38 9.85 -1.11
CA TRP A 60 -6.17 8.48 -1.60
C TRP A 60 -6.63 7.44 -0.59
N VAL A 61 -6.37 7.66 0.70
CA VAL A 61 -6.90 6.82 1.78
C VAL A 61 -8.41 6.73 1.69
N ARG A 62 -9.10 7.87 1.55
CA ARG A 62 -10.56 7.92 1.46
C ARG A 62 -11.07 7.22 0.22
N GLU A 63 -10.49 7.46 -0.95
CA GLU A 63 -10.90 6.83 -2.21
C GLU A 63 -10.70 5.30 -2.19
N PHE A 64 -9.55 4.82 -1.71
CA PHE A 64 -9.30 3.40 -1.53
C PHE A 64 -10.31 2.77 -0.56
N CYS A 65 -10.56 3.42 0.58
CA CYS A 65 -11.48 2.90 1.58
C CYS A 65 -12.93 2.89 1.09
N ASP A 66 -13.36 3.91 0.35
CA ASP A 66 -14.69 3.98 -0.27
C ASP A 66 -14.85 2.86 -1.31
N ALA A 67 -13.85 2.65 -2.17
CA ALA A 67 -13.84 1.59 -3.17
C ALA A 67 -13.90 0.16 -2.59
N HIS A 68 -13.45 -0.03 -1.34
CA HIS A 68 -13.37 -1.33 -0.68
C HIS A 68 -14.28 -1.49 0.54
N ASP A 69 -15.15 -0.51 0.82
CA ASP A 69 -16.02 -0.46 2.00
C ASP A 69 -15.24 -0.69 3.31
N LEU A 70 -14.11 0.00 3.46
CA LEU A 70 -13.22 -0.09 4.62
C LEU A 70 -13.31 1.17 5.48
N ALA A 71 -12.97 1.04 6.75
CA ALA A 71 -12.77 2.20 7.61
C ALA A 71 -11.54 3.00 7.15
N TYR A 72 -11.59 4.34 7.20
CA TYR A 72 -10.48 5.21 6.80
C TYR A 72 -9.18 5.02 7.59
N ASP A 73 -9.27 4.45 8.79
CA ASP A 73 -8.12 4.10 9.61
C ASP A 73 -7.58 2.68 9.33
N ALA A 74 -8.27 1.88 8.51
CA ALA A 74 -7.86 0.52 8.17
C ALA A 74 -6.48 0.44 7.48
N PRO A 75 -6.12 1.32 6.53
CA PRO A 75 -4.80 1.30 5.91
C PRO A 75 -3.67 1.59 6.92
N MET A 76 -3.89 2.57 7.81
CA MET A 76 -2.92 2.94 8.85
C MET A 76 -2.76 1.83 9.90
N ARG A 77 -3.88 1.20 10.31
CA ARG A 77 -3.85 0.01 11.17
C ARG A 77 -3.13 -1.17 10.52
N ALA A 78 -3.36 -1.40 9.22
CA ALA A 78 -2.68 -2.45 8.47
C ALA A 78 -1.16 -2.19 8.43
N LEU A 79 -0.76 -0.95 8.15
CA LEU A 79 0.65 -0.54 8.15
C LEU A 79 1.33 -0.83 9.50
N HIS A 80 0.66 -0.52 10.62
CA HIS A 80 1.19 -0.77 11.96
C HIS A 80 1.18 -2.26 12.35
N ALA A 81 0.32 -3.06 11.75
CA ALA A 81 0.19 -4.49 12.03
C ALA A 81 1.15 -5.37 11.20
N LEU A 82 1.77 -4.83 10.14
CA LEU A 82 2.74 -5.56 9.32
C LEU A 82 4.11 -5.63 10.02
N PRO A 83 4.74 -6.82 10.08
CA PRO A 83 6.10 -6.96 10.57
C PRO A 83 7.06 -6.29 9.56
N GLY A 84 7.65 -5.17 9.96
CA GLY A 84 8.45 -4.33 9.06
C GLY A 84 7.92 -2.90 8.88
N GLY A 85 6.85 -2.50 9.58
CA GLY A 85 6.39 -1.10 9.67
C GLY A 85 7.37 -0.12 10.32
N ALA A 86 8.67 -0.42 10.31
CA ALA A 86 9.69 0.61 10.45
C ALA A 86 9.63 1.45 9.16
N PRO A 87 9.44 2.78 9.25
CA PRO A 87 9.45 3.63 8.08
C PRO A 87 10.74 3.35 7.31
N VAL A 88 10.62 2.88 6.06
CA VAL A 88 11.75 2.83 5.14
C VAL A 88 12.12 4.29 4.91
N HIS A 89 13.07 4.79 5.70
CA HIS A 89 13.62 6.11 5.54
C HIS A 89 14.45 6.07 4.26
N TRP A 90 13.88 6.54 3.15
CA TRP A 90 14.63 6.80 1.93
C TRP A 90 15.57 7.98 2.21
N THR A 91 16.75 7.71 2.80
CA THR A 91 17.90 8.64 2.73
C THR A 91 18.49 8.61 1.33
#